data_AF-A0AAW6S9B2-F1
#
_entry.id   AF-A0AAW6S9B2-F1
#
_cell.length_a   1.000
_cell.length_b   1.000
_cell.length_c   1.000
_cell.angle_alpha   90.00
_cell.angle_beta   90.00
_cell.angle_gamma   90.00
#
_symmetry.space_group_name_H-M   'P 1'
#
loop_
_entity.id
_entity.type
_entity.pdbx_description
1 polymer ?
#
loop_
_entity_poly.entity_id
_entity_poly.type
_entity_poly.pdbx_seq_one_letter_code
_entity_poly.pdbx_strand_id
1 'polypeptide(L)' 'MDAATIKKMGKTAIINGSSYDVVPADQLEEMGPLSGTGTSLVVFSELYQPRRNDSVDYDGKNLTVTRYDMFNGKPRIHLE' A
#
# COMPACT_ATOMS: atom_id res chain seq x y z
N MET A 1 7.83 16.34 4.58
CA MET A 1 7.99 15.66 5.87
C MET A 1 7.29 14.32 5.71
N ASP A 2 8.01 13.22 5.46
CA ASP A 2 7.44 11.84 5.46
C ASP A 2 8.53 10.74 5.51
N ALA A 3 9.77 11.07 5.90
CA ALA A 3 10.84 10.07 6.00
C ALA A 3 10.74 9.23 7.29
N ALA A 4 9.99 9.69 8.30
CA ALA A 4 9.87 9.03 9.60
C ALA A 4 8.92 7.83 9.57
N THR A 5 7.82 7.92 8.81
CA THR A 5 6.84 6.83 8.66
C THR A 5 7.45 5.64 7.91
N ILE A 6 8.18 5.88 6.81
CA ILE A 6 8.83 4.83 6.04
C ILE A 6 9.92 4.13 6.87
N LYS A 7 10.73 4.89 7.64
CA LYS A 7 11.84 4.33 8.42
C LYS A 7 11.44 3.43 9.58
N LYS A 8 10.21 3.52 10.08
CA LYS A 8 9.78 2.79 11.29
C LYS A 8 8.69 1.74 11.01
N MET A 9 7.92 1.89 9.93
CA MET A 9 6.78 1.03 9.60
C MET A 9 6.63 0.69 8.11
N GLY A 10 7.51 1.20 7.24
CA GLY A 10 7.50 0.86 5.81
C GLY A 10 7.93 -0.59 5.57
N LYS A 11 7.14 -1.32 4.79
CA LYS A 11 7.50 -2.61 4.20
C LYS A 11 7.72 -2.45 2.70
N THR A 12 8.47 -3.36 2.10
CA THR A 12 8.61 -3.40 0.64
C THR A 12 7.59 -4.38 0.07
N ALA A 13 6.82 -3.93 -0.92
CA ALA A 13 5.98 -4.80 -1.75
C ALA A 13 6.57 -4.88 -3.16
N ILE A 14 6.45 -6.04 -3.80
CA ILE A 14 6.79 -6.19 -5.21
C ILE A 14 5.51 -6.07 -6.02
N ILE A 15 5.33 -4.95 -6.70
CA ILE A 15 4.16 -4.69 -7.55
C ILE A 15 4.58 -4.84 -9.00
N ASN A 16 3.96 -5.76 -9.74
CA ASN A 16 4.30 -6.05 -11.14
C ASN A 16 5.81 -6.30 -11.36
N GLY A 17 6.47 -6.95 -10.39
CA GLY A 17 7.91 -7.25 -10.44
C GLY A 17 8.83 -6.08 -10.06
N SER A 18 8.28 -4.92 -9.70
CA SER A 18 9.03 -3.75 -9.23
C SER A 18 8.85 -3.57 -7.72
N SER A 19 9.95 -3.31 -7.00
CA SER A 19 9.91 -3.08 -5.56
C SER A 19 9.49 -1.65 -5.24
N TYR A 20 8.47 -1.50 -4.40
CA TYR A 20 7.99 -0.21 -3.91
C TYR A 20 7.90 -0.19 -2.39
N ASP A 21 8.21 0.97 -1.81
CA ASP A 21 7.97 1.24 -0.39
C ASP A 21 6.47 1.42 -0.16
N VAL A 22 5.91 0.59 0.72
CA VAL A 22 4.50 0.60 1.08
C VAL A 22 4.33 0.61 2.59
N VAL A 23 3.22 1.18 3.05
CA VAL A 23 2.84 1.14 4.46
C VAL A 23 1.44 0.54 4.56
N PRO A 24 1.22 -0.50 5.38
CA PRO A 24 -0.12 -1.02 5.61
C PRO A 24 -1.01 0.06 6.23
N ALA A 25 -2.18 0.26 5.66
CA ALA A 25 -3.13 1.27 6.12
C ALA A 25 -3.58 1.05 7.58
N ASP A 26 -3.57 -0.21 8.03
CA ASP A 26 -3.84 -0.60 9.44
C ASP A 26 -2.85 0.02 10.44
N GLN A 27 -1.61 0.32 10.00
CA GLN A 27 -0.59 0.94 10.85
C GLN A 27 -0.60 2.48 10.81
N LEU A 28 -1.39 3.10 9.92
CA LEU A 28 -1.57 4.55 9.97
C LEU A 28 -2.65 4.87 11.02
N GLU A 29 -2.23 5.34 12.21
CA GLU A 29 -3.10 5.75 13.33
C GLU A 29 -4.13 6.84 12.95
N GLU A 30 -3.95 7.53 11.81
CA GLU A 30 -4.90 8.50 11.25
C GLU A 30 -6.10 7.86 10.53
N MET A 31 -6.05 6.56 10.26
CA MET A 31 -7.15 5.81 9.70
C MET A 31 -7.87 5.09 10.84
N GLY A 32 -8.99 5.68 11.32
CA GLY A 32 -9.89 5.03 12.28
C GLY A 32 -10.25 3.60 11.84
N PRO A 33 -10.78 2.76 12.74
CA PRO A 33 -10.84 1.30 12.57
C PRO A 33 -11.37 0.93 11.19
N LEU A 34 -10.47 0.44 10.33
CA LEU A 34 -10.80 -0.10 9.03
C LEU A 34 -11.53 -1.42 9.28
N SER A 35 -12.84 -1.34 9.53
CA SER A 35 -13.77 -2.45 9.41
C SER A 35 -13.79 -2.90 7.95
N GLY A 36 -12.81 -3.68 7.57
CA GLY A 36 -12.67 -4.23 6.24
C GLY A 36 -11.54 -5.25 6.26
N THR A 37 -11.90 -6.52 6.17
CA THR A 37 -10.99 -7.68 6.12
C THR A 37 -10.01 -7.67 4.93
N GLY A 38 -9.97 -6.59 4.14
CA GLY A 38 -9.14 -6.44 2.94
C GLY A 38 -7.79 -5.77 3.25
N THR A 39 -6.71 -6.33 2.71
CA THR A 39 -5.36 -5.78 2.90
C THR A 39 -5.26 -4.46 2.13
N SER A 40 -4.96 -3.36 2.80
CA SER A 40 -4.83 -2.05 2.14
C SER A 40 -3.43 -1.51 2.36
N LEU A 41 -2.73 -1.15 1.28
CA LEU A 41 -1.35 -0.65 1.32
C LEU A 41 -1.31 0.76 0.70
N VAL A 42 -0.64 1.68 1.38
CA VAL A 42 -0.33 3.02 0.86
C VAL A 42 1.06 2.96 0.24
N VAL A 43 1.18 3.27 -1.04
CA VAL A 43 2.44 3.24 -1.77
C VAL A 43 3.11 4.60 -1.67
N PHE A 44 4.30 4.64 -1.07
CA PHE A 44 5.11 5.84 -0.88
C PHE A 44 6.03 6.05 -2.09
N SER A 45 5.46 6.04 -3.28
CA SER A 45 6.18 6.31 -4.52
C SER A 45 5.34 7.21 -5.41
N GLU A 46 5.92 8.35 -5.81
CA GLU A 46 5.30 9.27 -6.77
C GLU A 46 5.34 8.73 -8.20
N LEU A 47 6.22 7.75 -8.45
CA LEU A 47 6.39 7.11 -9.75
C LEU A 47 5.39 5.96 -9.97
N TYR A 48 4.81 5.43 -8.89
CA TYR A 48 3.86 4.33 -8.97
C TYR A 48 2.47 4.85 -9.33
N GLN A 49 1.93 4.37 -10.46
CA GLN A 49 0.55 4.60 -10.84
C GLN A 49 -0.27 3.35 -10.57
N PRO A 50 -1.15 3.34 -9.57
CA PRO A 50 -1.95 2.18 -9.24
C PRO A 50 -2.92 1.85 -10.39
N ARG A 51 -3.02 0.57 -10.75
CA ARG A 51 -4.05 0.06 -11.65
C ARG A 51 -4.74 -1.15 -11.05
N ARG A 52 -5.95 -1.41 -11.52
CA ARG A 52 -6.66 -2.64 -11.17
C ARG A 52 -5.98 -3.82 -11.86
N ASN A 53 -5.96 -4.96 -11.18
CA ASN A 53 -5.29 -6.19 -11.58
C ASN A 53 -3.75 -6.14 -11.49
N ASP A 54 -3.18 -5.14 -10.83
CA ASP A 54 -1.76 -5.18 -10.45
C ASP A 54 -1.51 -6.37 -9.51
N SER A 55 -0.53 -7.22 -9.84
CA SER A 55 -0.07 -8.28 -8.95
C SER A 55 0.89 -7.70 -7.92
N VAL A 56 0.58 -7.93 -6.64
CA VAL A 56 1.33 -7.40 -5.50
C VAL A 56 1.79 -8.55 -4.63
N ASP A 57 3.10 -8.77 -4.57
CA ASP A 57 3.71 -9.65 -3.58
C ASP A 57 4.01 -8.83 -2.32
N TYR A 58 3.35 -9.19 -1.23
CA TYR A 58 3.52 -8.54 0.06
C TYR A 58 3.48 -9.59 1.18
N ASP A 59 4.52 -9.59 2.01
CA ASP A 59 4.63 -10.53 3.14
C ASP A 59 4.60 -12.01 2.72
N GLY A 60 5.09 -12.32 1.51
CA GLY A 60 5.03 -13.67 0.92
C GLY A 60 3.64 -14.10 0.46
N LYS A 61 2.68 -13.17 0.40
CA LYS A 61 1.37 -13.37 -0.20
C LYS A 61 1.30 -12.66 -1.54
N ASN A 62 0.89 -13.38 -2.58
CA ASN A 62 0.49 -12.79 -3.85
C ASN A 62 -0.96 -12.33 -3.75
N LEU A 63 -1.14 -11.03 -3.79
CA LEU A 63 -2.43 -10.37 -3.75
C LEU A 63 -2.64 -9.61 -5.06
N THR A 64 -3.89 -9.25 -5.35
CA THR A 64 -4.21 -8.49 -6.56
C THR A 64 -4.90 -7.18 -6.20
N VAL A 65 -4.54 -6.09 -6.88
CA VAL A 65 -5.21 -4.80 -6.71
C VAL A 65 -6.63 -4.87 -7.26
N THR A 66 -7.61 -4.89 -6.36
CA THR A 66 -9.05 -4.88 -6.71
C THR A 66 -9.58 -3.45 -6.79
N ARG A 67 -9.03 -2.54 -5.98
CA ARG A 67 -9.41 -1.13 -5.93
C ARG A 67 -8.21 -0.27 -5.54
N TYR A 68 -8.21 0.98 -5.93
CA TYR A 68 -7.23 1.97 -5.47
C TYR A 68 -7.92 3.33 -5.29
N ASP A 69 -7.33 4.16 -4.44
CA ASP A 69 -7.79 5.50 -4.10
C ASP A 69 -6.59 6.40 -3.72
N MET A 70 -6.80 7.66 -3.36
CA MET A 70 -5.74 8.56 -2.91
C MET A 70 -5.88 8.83 -1.40
N PHE A 71 -4.82 8.58 -0.65
CA PHE A 71 -4.74 8.89 0.77
C PHE A 71 -3.68 9.95 1.01
N ASN A 72 -4.10 11.14 1.43
CA ASN A 72 -3.21 12.27 1.71
C ASN A 72 -2.25 12.60 0.54
N GLY A 73 -2.77 12.52 -0.69
CA GLY A 73 -2.00 12.73 -1.93
C GLY A 73 -1.12 11.55 -2.36
N LYS A 74 -1.13 10.42 -1.63
CA LYS A 74 -0.39 9.20 -1.98
C LYS A 74 -1.33 8.11 -2.51
N PRO A 75 -0.92 7.30 -3.49
CA PRO A 75 -1.73 6.21 -3.99
C PRO A 75 -1.93 5.12 -2.92
N ARG A 76 -3.18 4.79 -2.62
CA ARG A 76 -3.57 3.67 -1.75
C ARG A 76 -4.19 2.57 -2.60
N ILE A 77 -3.67 1.36 -2.49
CA ILE A 77 -4.19 0.17 -3.15
C ILE A 77 -4.88 -0.75 -2.14
N HIS A 78 -5.99 -1.33 -2.55
CA HIS A 78 -6.75 -2.35 -1.84
C HIS A 78 -6.52 -3.68 -2.53
N LEU A 79 -6.17 -4.67 -1.72
CA LEU A 79 -5.68 -5.97 -2.11
C LEU A 79 -6.61 -7.04 -1.55
N GLU A 80 -6.89 -8.03 -2.39
CA GLU A 80 -7.63 -9.25 -2.05
C GLU A 80 -6.90 -10.48 -2.60
#